data_AF-A0A0F9BWP1-F1
#
_entry.id   AF-A0A0F9BWP1-F1
#
_cell.length_a   1.000
_cell.length_b   1.000
_cell.length_c   1.000
_cell.angle_alpha   90.00
_cell.angle_beta   90.00
_cell.angle_gamma   90.00
#
_symmetry.space_group_name_H-M   'P 1'
#
loop_
_entity.id
_entity.type
_entity.pdbx_description
1 polymer ?
#
loop_
_entity_poly.entity_id
_entity_poly.type
_entity_poly.pdbx_seq_one_letter_code
_entity_poly.pdbx_strand_id
1 'polypeptide(L)' 'MRTQQLPRKAVYVDAKGRIVIPKYMRDALGIETKTWIDIEKYPLEGDTKALFIKKV' A
#
# COMPACT_ATOMS: atom_id res chain seq x y z
N MET A 1 14.26 -8.62 5.46
CA MET A 1 14.33 -8.81 3.98
C MET A 1 13.83 -7.53 3.33
N ARG A 2 14.56 -6.94 2.38
CA ARG A 2 14.05 -5.82 1.58
C ARG A 2 13.04 -6.39 0.61
N THR A 3 11.75 -6.20 0.87
CA THR A 3 10.67 -6.54 -0.07
C THR A 3 11.00 -5.87 -1.39
N GLN A 4 11.09 -6.64 -2.49
CA GLN A 4 11.20 -6.08 -3.83
C GLN A 4 10.13 -4.99 -3.94
N GLN A 5 10.55 -3.77 -4.29
CA GLN A 5 9.69 -2.61 -4.25
C GLN A 5 8.55 -2.84 -5.24
N LEU A 6 7.39 -3.28 -4.72
CA LEU A 6 6.21 -3.55 -5.53
C LEU A 6 5.90 -2.27 -6.32
N PRO A 7 5.56 -2.38 -7.61
CA PRO A 7 5.35 -1.21 -8.45
C PRO A 7 4.30 -0.30 -7.82
N ARG A 8 4.66 0.96 -7.56
CA ARG A 8 3.74 1.98 -7.07
C ARG A 8 2.70 2.23 -8.15
N LYS A 9 1.46 1.80 -7.93
CA LYS A 9 0.35 1.98 -8.85
C LYS A 9 -0.76 2.75 -8.15
N ALA A 10 -1.33 3.74 -8.84
CA ALA A 10 -2.53 4.40 -8.36
C ALA A 10 -3.69 3.40 -8.33
N VAL A 11 -4.41 3.37 -7.21
CA VAL A 11 -5.60 2.53 -6.99
C VAL A 11 -6.76 3.44 -6.61
N TYR A 12 -7.95 3.08 -7.08
CA TYR A 12 -9.16 3.81 -6.71
C TYR A 12 -9.61 3.38 -5.31
N VAL A 13 -9.96 4.39 -4.50
CA VAL A 13 -10.58 4.21 -3.19
C VAL A 13 -12.08 4.43 -3.36
N ASP A 14 -12.90 3.47 -2.94
CA ASP A 14 -14.34 3.63 -3.04
C ASP A 14 -14.91 4.61 -1.99
N ALA A 15 -16.20 4.93 -2.09
CA ALA A 15 -16.88 5.85 -1.17
C ALA A 15 -16.86 5.41 0.31
N LYS A 16 -16.53 4.16 0.60
CA LYS A 16 -16.41 3.61 1.96
C LYS A 16 -14.95 3.51 2.43
N GLY A 17 -13.99 4.03 1.66
CA GLY A 17 -12.58 3.94 1.99
C GLY A 17 -11.93 2.59 1.67
N ARG A 18 -12.58 1.72 0.89
CA ARG A 18 -12.05 0.38 0.57
C ARG A 18 -11.18 0.43 -0.68
N ILE A 19 -10.14 -0.40 -0.68
CA ILE A 19 -9.22 -0.59 -1.80
C ILE A 19 -9.30 -2.05 -2.24
N VAL A 20 -9.36 -2.27 -3.55
CA VAL A 20 -9.23 -3.62 -4.12
C VAL A 20 -7.76 -3.90 -4.35
N ILE A 21 -7.18 -4.82 -3.56
CA ILE A 21 -5.82 -5.32 -3.80
C ILE A 21 -5.85 -6.14 -5.10
N PRO A 22 -5.08 -5.80 -6.15
CA PRO A 22 -5.08 -6.52 -7.41
C PRO A 22 -4.68 -8.00 -7.26
N LYS A 23 -5.20 -8.88 -8.13
CA LYS A 23 -4.96 -10.33 -8.08
C LYS A 23 -3.47 -10.68 -8.00
N TYR A 24 -2.64 -10.11 -8.87
CA TYR A 24 -1.19 -10.38 -8.89
C TYR A 24 -0.47 -10.02 -7.57
N MET A 25 -0.95 -9.00 -6.84
CA MET A 25 -0.37 -8.64 -5.54
C MET A 25 -0.79 -9.63 -4.46
N ARG A 26 -2.05 -10.10 -4.49
CA ARG A 26 -2.51 -11.15 -3.58
C ARG A 26 -1.74 -12.44 -3.80
N ASP A 27 -1.53 -12.82 -5.07
CA ASP A 27 -0.76 -14.01 -5.44
C ASP A 27 0.70 -13.89 -4.96
N ALA A 28 1.34 -12.73 -5.17
CA ALA A 28 2.72 -12.48 -4.75
C ALA A 28 2.91 -12.41 -3.22
N LEU A 29 1.88 -11.99 -2.48
CA LEU A 29 1.90 -11.89 -1.01
C LEU A 29 1.29 -13.12 -0.32
N GLY A 30 0.77 -14.10 -1.08
CA GLY A 30 0.09 -15.27 -0.52
C GLY A 30 -1.19 -14.95 0.26
N ILE A 31 -1.91 -13.89 -0.11
CA ILE A 31 -3.12 -13.45 0.58
C ILE A 31 -4.32 -14.28 0.13
N GLU A 32 -4.84 -15.12 1.02
CA GLU A 32 -6.08 -15.85 0.82
C GLU A 32 -7.33 -14.98 1.09
N THR A 33 -8.48 -15.41 0.57
CA THR A 33 -9.76 -14.75 0.87
C THR A 33 -10.11 -14.94 2.34
N LYS A 34 -10.47 -13.83 3.02
CA LYS A 34 -10.92 -13.77 4.43
C LYS A 34 -9.82 -13.70 5.50
N THR A 35 -8.58 -13.44 5.12
CA THR A 35 -7.49 -13.22 6.07
C THR A 35 -7.51 -11.77 6.59
N TRP A 36 -7.15 -11.59 7.86
CA TRP A 36 -6.88 -10.26 8.41
C TRP A 36 -5.55 -9.73 7.85
N ILE A 37 -5.49 -8.43 7.59
CA ILE A 37 -4.32 -7.76 7.04
C ILE A 37 -4.02 -6.55 7.90
N ASP A 38 -2.78 -6.41 8.35
CA ASP A 38 -2.32 -5.22 9.04
C ASP A 38 -2.05 -4.09 8.05
N ILE A 39 -2.63 -2.92 8.33
CA ILE A 39 -2.45 -1.71 7.53
C ILE A 39 -1.49 -0.80 8.28
N GLU A 40 -0.27 -0.66 7.74
CA GLU A 40 0.77 0.21 8.29
C GLU A 40 0.93 1.48 7.46
N LYS A 41 1.13 2.63 8.14
CA LYS A 41 1.47 3.90 7.49
C LYS A 41 2.96 3.87 7.12
N TYR A 42 3.26 4.06 5.84
CA TYR A 42 4.63 4.25 5.34
C TYR A 42 4.81 5.63 4.69
N PRO A 43 5.84 6.42 5.05
CA PRO A 43 6.86 6.10 6.06
C PRO A 43 6.26 6.12 7.47
N LEU A 44 6.91 5.42 8.40
CA LEU A 44 6.59 5.53 9.83
C LEU A 44 6.69 7.00 10.25
N GLU A 45 5.89 7.40 11.24
CA GLU A 45 5.71 8.80 11.64
C GLU A 45 6.97 9.50 12.19
N GLY A 46 8.12 8.81 12.27
CA GLY A 46 9.44 9.39 12.54
C GLY A 46 10.45 9.31 11.37
N ASP A 47 10.16 8.55 10.32
CA ASP A 47 11.05 8.32 9.17
C ASP A 47 10.74 9.21 7.96
N THR A 48 9.68 10.01 8.04
CA THR A 48 9.30 10.96 6.99
C THR A 48 10.23 12.18 7.03
N LYS A 49 11.50 12.02 6.61
CA LYS A 49 12.51 13.10 6.60
C LYS A 49 12.35 14.11 5.47
N ALA A 50 11.44 13.89 4.52
CA ALA A 50 11.23 14.80 3.41
C ALA A 50 9.76 14.87 2.99
N LEU A 51 9.13 16.00 3.32
CA LEU A 51 7.86 16.42 2.75
C LEU A 51 8.15 17.01 1.36
N PHE A 52 7.98 16.23 0.29
CA PHE A 52 8.06 16.78 -1.08
C PHE A 52 6.76 17.54 -1.39
N ILE A 53 6.72 18.83 -1.04
CA ILE A 53 5.68 19.72 -1.56
C ILE A 53 6.06 20.03 -3.01
N LYS A 54 5.46 19.30 -3.96
CA LYS A 54 5.44 19.74 -5.35
C LYS A 54 4.46 20.91 -5.44
N LYS A 55 4.99 22.12 -5.59
CA LYS A 55 4.20 23.30 -5.95
C LYS A 55 3.57 23.04 -7.32
N VAL A 56 2.24 23.13 -7.38
CA VAL A 56 1.49 23.18 -8.63
C VAL A 56 1.58 24.60 -9.18
#